data_AF-A0A7J4EI74-F1
#
_entry.id   AF-A0A7J4EI74-F1
#
_cell.length_a   1.000
_cell.length_b   1.000
_cell.length_c   1.000
_cell.angle_alpha   90.00
_cell.angle_beta   90.00
_cell.angle_gamma   90.00
#
_symmetry.space_group_name_H-M   'P 1'
#
loop_
_entity.id
_entity.type
_entity.pdbx_description
1 polymer ?
#
loop_
_entity_poly.entity_id
_entity_poly.type
_entity_poly.pdbx_seq_one_letter_code
_entity_poly.pdbx_strand_id
1 'polypeptide(L)'
;MAGTSLQFFLLGEWYSIQLIPFVESIIPLIGMIGIVSTGFWINHIFDKEVDVAAGKDRRFFDYIKPQEMILSSVIAFLVCSALLLYVNTLSFSFIIGVSIFLLGITYSAPPLRIKNRPPFDTIANGLEIGVLPFLLGWAAP
;
A
#
# COMPACT_ATOMS: atom_id res chain seq x y z
N MET A 1 0.91 11.04 -3.53
CA MET A 1 0.33 10.04 -2.62
C MET A 1 1.37 9.42 -1.72
N ALA A 2 2.46 8.81 -2.23
CA ALA A 2 3.51 8.20 -1.39
C ALA A 2 4.12 9.15 -0.33
N GLY A 3 4.34 10.43 -0.67
CA GLY A 3 4.87 11.42 0.28
C GLY A 3 3.95 11.70 1.47
N THR A 4 2.63 11.60 1.28
CA THR A 4 1.64 11.83 2.35
C THR A 4 1.54 10.61 3.27
N SER A 5 1.52 9.39 2.71
CA SER A 5 1.55 8.16 3.51
C SER A 5 2.81 8.05 4.37
N LEU A 6 3.97 8.48 3.85
CA LEU A 6 5.21 8.55 4.62
C LEU A 6 5.10 9.51 5.82
N GLN A 7 4.48 10.68 5.63
CA GLN A 7 4.27 11.64 6.72
C GLN A 7 3.41 11.04 7.83
N PHE A 8 2.33 10.33 7.48
CA PHE A 8 1.49 9.66 8.47
C PHE A 8 2.20 8.51 9.18
N PHE A 9 3.02 7.74 8.46
CA PHE A 9 3.86 6.72 9.07
C PHE A 9 4.82 7.30 10.11
N LEU A 10 5.59 8.33 9.75
CA LEU A 10 6.53 8.99 10.66
C LEU A 10 5.80 9.66 11.85
N LEU A 11 4.60 10.18 11.62
CA LEU A 11 3.74 10.68 12.68
C LEU A 11 3.32 9.54 13.63
N GLY A 12 3.01 8.36 13.11
CA GLY A 12 2.73 7.17 13.93
C GLY A 12 3.90 6.81 14.84
N GLU A 13 5.12 6.73 14.28
CA GLU A 13 6.34 6.44 15.05
C GLU A 13 6.57 7.48 16.15
N TRP A 14 6.41 8.77 15.83
CA TRP A 14 6.53 9.84 16.81
C TRP A 14 5.58 9.67 18.01
N TYR A 15 4.39 9.10 17.77
CA TYR A 15 3.37 8.86 18.80
C TYR A 15 3.46 7.47 19.47
N SER A 16 4.40 6.59 19.10
CA SER A 16 4.51 5.26 19.71
C SER A 16 5.04 5.28 21.15
N ILE A 17 5.56 6.42 21.62
CA ILE A 17 6.18 6.63 22.96
C ILE A 17 7.47 5.78 23.14
N GLN A 18 7.85 4.96 22.16
CA GLN A 18 9.03 4.10 22.18
C GLN A 18 10.23 4.78 21.52
N LEU A 19 11.43 4.51 22.04
CA LEU A 19 12.68 4.84 21.36
C LEU A 19 12.93 3.76 20.30
N ILE A 20 12.38 3.96 19.11
CA ILE A 20 12.55 3.05 17.98
C ILE A 20 13.96 3.22 17.40
N PRO A 21 14.82 2.19 17.40
CA PRO A 21 16.09 2.24 16.70
C PRO A 21 15.87 2.49 15.20
N PHE A 22 16.69 3.33 14.57
CA PHE A 22 16.54 3.70 13.15
C PHE A 22 16.38 2.50 12.19
N VAL A 23 17.05 1.38 12.47
CA VAL A 23 16.95 0.15 11.66
C VAL A 23 15.55 -0.48 11.77
N GLU A 24 14.94 -0.43 12.94
CA GLU A 24 13.62 -1.00 13.23
C GLU A 24 12.49 -0.15 12.63
N SER A 25 12.71 1.14 12.38
CA SER A 25 11.84 2.00 11.56
C SER A 25 11.89 1.70 10.06
N ILE A 26 13.08 1.34 9.54
CA ILE A 26 13.27 1.15 8.10
C ILE A 26 12.53 -0.08 7.57
N ILE A 27 12.55 -1.19 8.32
CA ILE A 27 11.94 -2.45 7.86
C ILE A 27 10.41 -2.33 7.65
N PRO A 28 9.60 -1.82 8.59
CA PRO A 28 8.18 -1.62 8.37
C PRO A 28 7.89 -0.57 7.30
N LEU A 29 8.74 0.43 7.15
CA LEU A 29 8.64 1.39 6.06
C LEU A 29 8.83 0.73 4.68
N ILE A 30 9.86 -0.11 4.52
CA ILE A 30 10.08 -0.89 3.29
C ILE A 30 8.88 -1.82 3.04
N GLY A 31 8.40 -2.49 4.09
CA GLY A 31 7.23 -3.35 4.04
C GLY A 31 5.99 -2.60 3.53
N MET A 32 5.73 -1.40 4.08
CA MET A 32 4.64 -0.54 3.66
C MET A 32 4.77 -0.14 2.19
N ILE A 33 5.94 0.38 1.78
CA ILE A 33 6.16 0.87 0.41
C ILE A 33 5.93 -0.25 -0.59
N GLY A 34 6.46 -1.45 -0.33
CA GLY A 34 6.29 -2.59 -1.22
C GLY A 34 4.83 -3.04 -1.32
N ILE A 35 4.09 -3.06 -0.21
CA ILE A 35 2.66 -3.42 -0.21
C ILE A 35 1.83 -2.34 -0.91
N VAL A 36 2.04 -1.05 -0.64
CA VAL A 36 1.34 0.04 -1.33
C VAL A 36 1.61 -0.01 -2.83
N SER A 37 2.83 -0.37 -3.23
CA SER A 37 3.20 -0.51 -4.66
C SER A 37 2.36 -1.55 -5.40
N THR A 38 1.87 -2.59 -4.71
CA THR A 38 0.97 -3.58 -5.33
C THR A 38 -0.36 -2.94 -5.72
N GLY A 39 -0.91 -2.06 -4.88
CA GLY A 39 -2.13 -1.31 -5.17
C GLY A 39 -1.99 -0.47 -6.44
N PHE A 40 -0.84 0.18 -6.64
CA PHE A 40 -0.54 0.93 -7.86
C PHE A 40 -0.46 0.05 -9.12
N TRP A 41 0.18 -1.13 -9.04
CA TRP A 41 0.21 -2.06 -10.16
C TRP A 41 -1.20 -2.51 -10.56
N ILE A 42 -2.01 -2.90 -9.58
CA ILE A 42 -3.40 -3.28 -9.81
C ILE A 42 -4.19 -2.11 -10.39
N ASN A 43 -3.98 -0.89 -9.88
CA ASN A 43 -4.59 0.32 -10.42
C ASN A 43 -4.26 0.52 -11.91
N HIS A 44 -2.99 0.40 -12.29
CA HIS A 44 -2.57 0.54 -13.69
C HIS A 44 -3.27 -0.44 -14.63
N ILE A 45 -3.46 -1.69 -14.21
CA ILE A 45 -4.15 -2.70 -15.02
C ILE A 45 -5.60 -2.27 -15.28
N PHE A 46 -6.34 -1.91 -14.24
CA PHE A 46 -7.79 -1.65 -14.34
C PHE A 46 -8.15 -0.25 -14.83
N ASP A 47 -7.21 0.70 -14.77
CA ASP A 47 -7.40 2.08 -15.25
C ASP A 47 -6.73 2.37 -16.60
N LYS A 48 -6.10 1.38 -17.24
CA LYS A 48 -5.41 1.56 -18.52
C LYS A 48 -6.22 2.38 -19.53
N GLU A 49 -7.46 1.99 -19.80
CA GLU A 49 -8.32 2.66 -20.79
C GLU A 49 -8.69 4.09 -20.37
N VAL A 50 -9.05 4.27 -19.10
CA VAL A 50 -9.41 5.57 -18.51
C VAL A 50 -8.22 6.53 -18.57
N ASP A 51 -7.03 6.03 -18.26
CA ASP A 51 -5.80 6.81 -18.26
C ASP A 51 -5.35 7.19 -19.66
N VAL A 52 -5.48 6.28 -20.64
CA VAL A 52 -5.23 6.59 -22.05
C VAL A 52 -6.21 7.65 -22.56
N ALA A 53 -7.50 7.53 -22.23
CA ALA A 53 -8.51 8.54 -22.57
C ALA A 53 -8.22 9.90 -21.93
N ALA A 54 -7.60 9.92 -20.74
CA ALA A 54 -7.15 11.13 -20.06
C ALA A 54 -5.80 11.68 -20.57
N GLY A 55 -5.20 11.07 -21.60
CA GLY A 55 -3.94 11.51 -22.21
C GLY A 55 -2.68 11.11 -21.41
N LYS A 56 -2.77 10.19 -20.45
CA LYS A 56 -1.60 9.69 -19.73
C LYS A 56 -0.80 8.72 -20.58
N ASP A 57 0.53 8.80 -20.50
CA ASP A 57 1.41 7.84 -21.16
C ASP A 57 1.31 6.47 -20.49
N ARG A 58 0.86 5.48 -21.27
CA ARG A 58 0.72 4.07 -20.86
C ARG A 58 1.55 3.12 -21.72
N ARG A 59 2.57 3.61 -22.43
CA ARG A 59 3.47 2.79 -23.27
C ARG A 59 4.28 1.75 -22.51
N PHE A 60 4.42 1.86 -21.19
CA PHE A 60 5.05 0.79 -20.40
C PHE A 60 4.32 -0.55 -20.51
N PHE A 61 3.03 -0.56 -20.88
CA PHE A 61 2.30 -1.79 -21.20
C PHE A 61 2.82 -2.53 -22.44
N ASP A 62 3.66 -1.88 -23.26
CA ASP A 62 4.35 -2.51 -24.39
C ASP A 62 5.51 -3.41 -23.91
N TYR A 63 6.02 -3.15 -22.69
CA TYR A 63 7.15 -3.86 -22.10
C TYR A 63 6.76 -4.73 -20.91
N ILE A 64 5.70 -4.35 -20.19
CA ILE A 64 5.27 -5.04 -18.96
C ILE A 64 3.82 -5.47 -19.14
N LYS A 65 3.60 -6.79 -19.14
CA LYS A 65 2.28 -7.38 -19.29
C LYS A 65 1.50 -7.35 -17.97
N PRO A 66 0.16 -7.30 -17.98
CA PRO A 66 -0.65 -7.35 -16.77
C PRO A 66 -0.34 -8.55 -15.86
N GLN A 67 -0.01 -9.71 -16.44
CA GLN A 67 0.37 -10.90 -15.68
C GLN A 67 1.68 -10.70 -14.89
N GLU A 68 2.65 -9.97 -15.46
CA GLU A 68 3.92 -9.68 -14.81
C GLU A 68 3.72 -8.68 -13.66
N MET A 69 2.81 -7.72 -13.82
CA MET A 69 2.39 -6.79 -12.76
C MET A 69 1.69 -7.49 -11.61
N ILE A 70 0.83 -8.46 -11.91
CA ILE A 70 0.16 -9.29 -10.89
C ILE A 70 1.20 -10.15 -10.17
N LEU A 71 2.11 -10.80 -10.91
CA LEU A 71 3.16 -11.62 -10.33
C LEU A 71 4.08 -10.78 -9.42
N SER A 72 4.52 -9.60 -9.88
CA SER A 72 5.35 -8.71 -9.08
C SER A 72 4.61 -8.20 -7.86
N SER A 73 3.29 -7.94 -7.96
CA SER A 73 2.43 -7.57 -6.84
C SER A 73 2.35 -8.69 -5.79
N VAL A 74 2.17 -9.93 -6.22
CA VAL A 74 2.13 -11.09 -5.31
C VAL A 74 3.49 -11.29 -4.62
N ILE A 75 4.59 -11.23 -5.38
CA ILE A 75 5.94 -11.37 -4.82
C ILE A 75 6.21 -10.23 -3.82
N ALA A 76 5.92 -8.98 -4.19
CA ALA A 76 6.11 -7.83 -3.31
C ALA A 76 5.29 -7.97 -2.03
N PHE A 77 4.02 -8.37 -2.12
CA PHE A 77 3.18 -8.61 -0.95
C PHE A 77 3.77 -9.70 -0.04
N LEU A 78 4.20 -10.84 -0.59
CA LEU A 78 4.76 -11.94 0.20
C LEU A 78 6.06 -11.54 0.90
N VAL A 79 7.00 -10.94 0.16
CA VAL A 79 8.30 -10.50 0.70
C VAL A 79 8.09 -9.43 1.78
N CYS A 80 7.26 -8.42 1.50
CA CYS A 80 7.03 -7.32 2.44
C CYS A 80 6.23 -7.77 3.66
N SER A 81 5.29 -8.69 3.50
CA SER A 81 4.57 -9.28 4.64
C SER A 81 5.51 -10.09 5.54
N ALA A 82 6.47 -10.81 4.97
CA ALA A 82 7.49 -11.52 5.76
C ALA A 82 8.37 -10.54 6.56
N LEU A 83 8.72 -9.39 5.97
CA LEU A 83 9.42 -8.31 6.70
C LEU A 83 8.58 -7.77 7.86
N LEU A 84 7.28 -7.53 7.65
CA LEU A 84 6.40 -7.05 8.72
C LEU A 84 6.23 -8.07 9.86
N LEU A 85 6.22 -9.37 9.56
CA LEU A 85 6.20 -10.44 10.57
C LEU A 85 7.51 -10.55 11.35
N TYR A 86 8.63 -10.23 10.72
CA TYR A 86 9.95 -10.25 11.38
C TYR A 86 10.07 -9.14 12.44
N VAL A 87 9.55 -7.96 12.11
CA VAL A 87 9.65 -6.74 12.93
C VAL A 87 8.80 -6.82 14.20
N ASN A 88 7.56 -7.29 14.08
CA ASN A 88 6.66 -7.39 15.22
C ASN A 88 6.04 -8.80 15.25
N THR A 89 6.48 -9.59 16.24
CA THR A 89 6.02 -10.98 16.41
C THR A 89 4.54 -11.03 16.80
N LEU A 90 4.03 -9.97 17.44
CA LEU A 90 2.60 -9.74 17.59
C LEU A 90 2.07 -9.20 16.25
N SER A 91 1.21 -9.98 15.62
CA SER A 91 0.81 -9.92 14.20
C SER A 91 0.14 -8.62 13.72
N PHE A 92 0.17 -7.53 14.48
CA PHE A 92 -0.54 -6.28 14.20
C PHE A 92 0.00 -5.56 12.96
N SER A 93 1.33 -5.41 12.81
CA SER A 93 1.93 -4.83 11.60
C SER A 93 1.60 -5.64 10.35
N PHE A 94 1.57 -6.97 10.47
CA PHE A 94 1.11 -7.85 9.39
C PHE A 94 -0.37 -7.64 9.05
N ILE A 95 -1.26 -7.55 10.04
CA ILE A 95 -2.69 -7.26 9.83
C ILE A 95 -2.87 -5.92 9.11
N ILE A 96 -2.11 -4.90 9.48
CA ILE A 96 -2.13 -3.59 8.80
C ILE A 96 -1.65 -3.74 7.36
N GLY A 97 -0.54 -4.46 7.12
CA GLY A 97 -0.04 -4.76 5.77
C GLY A 97 -1.08 -5.47 4.90
N VAL A 98 -1.73 -6.51 5.42
CA VAL A 98 -2.83 -7.21 4.74
C VAL A 98 -3.99 -6.26 4.45
N SER A 99 -4.32 -5.36 5.39
CA SER A 99 -5.39 -4.37 5.21
C SER A 99 -5.07 -3.39 4.08
N ILE A 100 -3.83 -2.88 4.01
CA ILE A 100 -3.37 -2.01 2.91
C ILE A 100 -3.47 -2.76 1.57
N PHE A 101 -3.00 -4.01 1.54
CA PHE A 101 -3.06 -4.84 0.32
C PHE A 101 -4.49 -5.05 -0.17
N LEU A 102 -5.39 -5.48 0.72
CA LEU A 102 -6.80 -5.70 0.41
C LEU A 102 -7.48 -4.41 -0.02
N LEU A 103 -7.19 -3.29 0.64
CA LEU A 103 -7.72 -1.99 0.27
C LEU A 103 -7.27 -1.59 -1.13
N GLY A 104 -5.98 -1.72 -1.46
CA GLY A 104 -5.46 -1.42 -2.81
C GLY A 104 -6.11 -2.26 -3.91
N ILE A 105 -6.32 -3.56 -3.67
CA ILE A 105 -7.03 -4.44 -4.61
C ILE A 105 -8.49 -4.03 -4.74
N THR A 106 -9.24 -3.97 -3.63
CA THR A 106 -10.68 -3.73 -3.65
C THR A 106 -11.04 -2.32 -4.10
N TYR A 107 -10.12 -1.36 -3.92
CA TYR A 107 -10.25 -0.01 -4.43
C TYR A 107 -10.21 0.05 -5.96
N SER A 108 -9.31 -0.71 -6.58
CA SER A 108 -9.05 -0.62 -8.02
C SER A 108 -9.72 -1.69 -8.87
N ALA A 109 -9.88 -2.91 -8.35
CA ALA A 109 -10.31 -4.09 -9.10
C ALA A 109 -11.81 -4.43 -8.88
N PRO A 110 -12.49 -5.03 -9.87
CA PRO A 110 -13.82 -5.60 -9.70
C PRO A 110 -13.79 -6.81 -8.73
N PRO A 111 -14.92 -7.15 -8.09
CA PRO A 111 -16.25 -6.55 -8.26
C PRO A 111 -16.47 -5.27 -7.45
N LEU A 112 -15.62 -4.96 -6.47
CA LEU A 112 -15.83 -3.84 -5.56
C LEU A 112 -15.52 -2.49 -6.22
N ARG A 113 -14.32 -2.32 -6.78
CA ARG A 113 -13.84 -1.07 -7.43
C ARG A 113 -14.31 0.17 -6.67
N ILE A 114 -13.95 0.24 -5.38
CA ILE A 114 -14.49 1.22 -4.41
C ILE A 114 -14.30 2.66 -4.89
N LYS A 115 -13.25 2.95 -5.65
CA LYS A 115 -12.97 4.28 -6.22
C LYS A 115 -14.10 4.88 -7.05
N ASN A 116 -15.04 4.05 -7.54
CA ASN A 116 -16.21 4.50 -8.31
C ASN A 116 -17.47 4.65 -7.44
N ARG A 117 -17.37 4.56 -6.10
CA ARG A 117 -18.52 4.48 -5.19
C ARG A 117 -18.44 5.54 -4.08
N PRO A 118 -18.98 6.75 -4.29
CA PRO A 118 -19.13 7.72 -3.20
C PRO A 118 -20.07 7.21 -2.10
N PRO A 119 -19.81 7.47 -0.80
CA PRO A 119 -18.64 8.17 -0.23
C PRO A 119 -17.45 7.24 0.07
N PHE A 120 -17.56 5.96 -0.29
CA PHE A 120 -16.58 4.94 0.05
C PHE A 120 -15.22 5.16 -0.60
N ASP A 121 -15.17 5.82 -1.75
CA ASP A 121 -13.94 6.28 -2.40
C ASP A 121 -13.10 7.18 -1.46
N THR A 122 -13.74 8.14 -0.82
CA THR A 122 -13.11 9.11 0.08
C THR A 122 -12.65 8.42 1.36
N ILE A 123 -13.47 7.53 1.91
CA ILE A 123 -13.14 6.73 3.10
C ILE A 123 -11.93 5.84 2.81
N ALA A 124 -11.91 5.14 1.67
CA ALA A 124 -10.80 4.28 1.27
C ALA A 124 -9.49 5.06 1.15
N ASN A 125 -9.51 6.25 0.52
CA ASN A 125 -8.32 7.10 0.45
C ASN A 125 -7.84 7.56 1.84
N GLY A 126 -8.76 7.94 2.73
CA GLY A 126 -8.42 8.33 4.10
C GLY A 126 -7.76 7.19 4.89
N LEU A 127 -8.23 5.97 4.70
CA LEU A 127 -7.65 4.77 5.31
C LEU A 127 -6.27 4.46 4.72
N GLU A 128 -6.14 4.45 3.39
CA GLU A 128 -4.90 4.07 2.69
C GLU A 128 -3.77 5.09 2.91
N ILE A 129 -4.09 6.38 2.88
CA ILE A 129 -3.09 7.45 2.96
C ILE A 129 -2.80 7.84 4.41
N GLY A 130 -3.81 7.84 5.28
CA GLY A 130 -3.71 8.36 6.64
C GLY A 130 -3.64 7.27 7.69
N VAL A 131 -4.77 6.60 7.91
CA VAL A 131 -4.97 5.75 9.09
C VAL A 131 -4.03 4.55 9.10
N LEU A 132 -3.94 3.79 8.00
CA LEU A 132 -3.14 2.57 7.96
C LEU A 132 -1.63 2.86 8.04
N PRO A 133 -1.06 3.84 7.29
CA PRO A 133 0.33 4.23 7.48
C PRO A 133 0.63 4.71 8.90
N PHE A 134 -0.24 5.52 9.50
CA PHE A 134 -0.08 5.97 10.88
C PHE A 134 -0.06 4.80 11.87
N LEU A 135 -1.03 3.89 11.78
CA LEU A 135 -1.08 2.72 12.65
C LEU A 135 0.15 1.82 12.48
N LEU A 136 0.68 1.71 11.26
CA LEU A 136 1.86 0.91 10.99
C LEU A 136 3.11 1.51 11.64
N GLY A 137 3.28 2.83 11.56
CA GLY A 137 4.38 3.53 12.24
C GLY A 137 4.22 3.52 13.76
N TRP A 138 2.98 3.66 14.26
CA TRP A 138 2.71 3.58 15.70
C TRP A 138 2.98 2.18 16.27
N ALA A 139 2.79 1.13 15.45
CA ALA A 139 3.05 -0.25 15.82
C ALA A 139 4.46 -0.76 15.45
N ALA A 140 5.30 0.11 14.89
CA ALA A 140 6.72 -0.18 14.72
C ALA A 140 7.33 -0.39 16.13
N PRO A 141 8.22 -1.40 16.28
CA PRO A 141 8.71 -1.88 17.57
C PRO A 141 9.66 -0.91 18.28
#